data_AF-A0A1Q9W8B3-F1
#
_entry.id   AF-A0A1Q9W8B3-F1
#
_cell.length_a   1.000
_cell.length_b   1.000
_cell.length_c   1.000
_cell.angle_alpha   90.00
_cell.angle_beta   90.00
_cell.angle_gamma   90.00
#
_symmetry.space_group_name_H-M   'P 1'
#
loop_
_entity.id
_entity.type
_entity.pdbx_description
1 polymer ?
#
loop_
_entity_poly.entity_id
_entity_poly.type
_entity_poly.pdbx_seq_one_letter_code
_entity_poly.pdbx_strand_id
1 'polypeptide(L)'
;MANKLNVNSDGLRIAAADSETATAALAGEGGVSSNVGIAAMDAALSSLRRRQADRISGQAGDMSTGSARYDTTDGDGGDAITTVSV
;
A
#
# COMPACT_ATOMS: atom_id res chain seq x y z
N MET A 1 8.10 -23.21 8.11
CA MET A 1 6.62 -23.18 8.21
C MET A 1 6.07 -22.86 6.82
N ALA A 2 5.60 -23.86 6.08
CA ALA A 2 4.93 -23.64 4.80
C ALA A 2 3.43 -23.55 5.05
N ASN A 3 2.95 -22.37 5.45
CA ASN A 3 1.52 -22.11 5.40
C ASN A 3 1.18 -21.95 3.92
N LYS A 4 0.27 -22.76 3.37
CA LYS A 4 -0.23 -22.56 2.00
C LYS A 4 -0.92 -21.20 1.96
N LEU A 5 -0.20 -20.18 1.51
CA LEU A 5 -0.70 -18.83 1.32
C LEU A 5 -1.46 -18.84 -0.01
N ASN A 6 -2.78 -18.98 0.04
CA ASN A 6 -3.63 -18.71 -1.12
C ASN A 6 -3.77 -17.19 -1.24
N VAL A 7 -2.89 -16.55 -1.99
CA VAL A 7 -2.84 -15.09 -2.11
C VAL A 7 -3.56 -14.65 -3.38
N ASN A 8 -4.55 -13.78 -3.24
CA ASN A 8 -5.23 -13.13 -4.36
C ASN A 8 -4.43 -11.90 -4.80
N SER A 9 -3.66 -12.01 -5.87
CA SER A 9 -2.81 -10.95 -6.42
C SER A 9 -3.61 -9.74 -6.93
N ASP A 10 -4.82 -9.95 -7.47
CA ASP A 10 -5.73 -8.87 -7.85
C ASP A 10 -6.26 -8.12 -6.63
N GLY A 11 -6.59 -8.84 -5.56
CA GLY A 11 -6.97 -8.23 -4.28
C GLY A 11 -5.88 -7.34 -3.69
N LEU A 12 -4.61 -7.73 -3.84
CA LEU A 12 -3.47 -6.91 -3.41
C LEU A 12 -3.29 -5.64 -4.25
N ARG A 13 -3.52 -5.70 -5.57
CA ARG A 13 -3.48 -4.52 -6.44
C ARG A 13 -4.59 -3.53 -6.11
N ILE A 14 -5.81 -4.03 -5.92
CA ILE A 14 -6.96 -3.19 -5.52
C ILE A 14 -6.66 -2.51 -4.18
N ALA A 15 -6.19 -3.27 -3.18
CA ALA A 15 -5.85 -2.70 -1.89
C ALA A 15 -4.72 -1.65 -1.96
N ALA A 16 -3.75 -1.81 -2.87
CA ALA A 16 -2.71 -0.81 -3.11
C ALA A 16 -3.29 0.48 -3.71
N ALA A 17 -4.14 0.39 -4.73
CA ALA A 17 -4.81 1.55 -5.34
C ALA A 17 -5.74 2.28 -4.35
N ASP A 18 -6.48 1.54 -3.52
CA ASP A 18 -7.31 2.12 -2.46
C ASP A 18 -6.46 2.84 -1.41
N SER A 19 -5.28 2.30 -1.08
CA SER A 19 -4.33 2.90 -0.14
C SER A 19 -3.71 4.19 -0.69
N GLU A 20 -3.40 4.24 -1.99
CA GLU A 20 -2.96 5.48 -2.67
C GLU A 20 -4.06 6.54 -2.64
N THR A 21 -5.32 6.15 -2.89
CA THR A 21 -6.48 7.05 -2.80
C THR A 21 -6.66 7.59 -1.38
N ALA A 22 -6.54 6.74 -0.36
CA ALA A 22 -6.57 7.17 1.04
C ALA A 22 -5.43 8.14 1.38
N THR A 23 -4.24 7.90 0.84
CA THR A 23 -3.08 8.80 1.00
C THR A 23 -3.32 10.16 0.36
N ALA A 24 -3.95 10.22 -0.81
CA ALA A 24 -4.35 11.48 -1.43
C ALA A 24 -5.36 12.26 -0.57
N ALA A 25 -6.30 11.57 0.08
CA ALA A 25 -7.26 12.21 0.99
C ALA A 25 -6.59 12.77 2.27
N LEU A 26 -5.46 12.20 2.70
CA LEU A 26 -4.66 12.67 3.83
C LEU A 26 -3.89 13.97 3.54
N ALA A 27 -3.74 14.36 2.27
CA ALA A 27 -2.97 15.54 1.86
C ALA A 27 -3.63 16.89 2.18
N GLY A 28 -4.80 16.91 2.86
CA GLY A 28 -5.56 18.13 3.13
C GLY A 28 -4.77 19.25 3.80
N GLU A 29 -4.99 20.49 3.33
CA GLU A 29 -4.33 21.70 3.83
C GLU A 29 -4.71 22.02 5.29
N GLY A 30 -3.71 22.45 6.05
CA GLY A 30 -3.91 23.00 7.40
C GLY A 30 -4.21 24.49 7.34
N GLY A 31 -4.99 25.00 8.30
CA GLY A 31 -5.24 26.43 8.44
C GLY A 31 -4.02 27.17 9.03
N VAL A 32 -3.90 28.46 8.74
CA VAL A 32 -2.94 29.34 9.43
C VAL A 32 -3.67 30.11 10.51
N SER A 33 -3.40 29.78 11.77
CA SER A 33 -3.95 30.49 12.94
C SER A 33 -2.94 31.49 13.50
N SER A 34 -3.42 32.66 13.92
CA SER A 34 -2.64 33.66 14.66
C SER A 34 -2.42 33.28 16.13
N ASN A 35 -3.16 32.28 16.64
CA ASN A 35 -2.95 31.72 17.97
C ASN A 35 -1.85 30.66 17.92
N VAL A 36 -0.78 30.88 18.70
CA VAL A 36 0.41 29.98 18.73
C VAL A 36 0.06 28.54 19.09
N GLY A 37 -0.88 28.32 20.01
CA GLY A 37 -1.30 26.97 20.41
C GLY A 37 -2.03 26.23 19.30
N ILE A 38 -2.93 26.92 18.60
CA ILE A 38 -3.64 26.36 17.44
C ILE A 38 -2.67 26.09 16.29
N ALA A 39 -1.76 27.02 16.01
CA ALA A 39 -0.73 26.84 14.98
C ALA A 39 0.19 25.64 15.28
N ALA A 40 0.56 25.44 16.55
CA ALA A 40 1.34 24.27 16.96
C ALA A 40 0.56 22.95 16.76
N MET A 41 -0.74 22.94 17.04
CA MET A 41 -1.61 21.79 16.80
C MET A 41 -1.78 21.49 15.31
N ASP A 42 -1.99 22.52 14.48
CA ASP A 42 -2.08 22.38 13.02
C ASP A 42 -0.78 21.83 12.42
N ALA A 43 0.37 22.30 12.90
CA ALA A 43 1.68 21.77 12.50
C ALA A 43 1.88 20.31 12.93
N ALA A 44 1.47 19.97 14.17
CA ALA A 44 1.54 18.60 14.67
C ALA A 44 0.63 17.65 13.86
N LEU A 45 -0.59 18.10 13.53
CA LEU A 45 -1.54 17.37 12.72
C LEU A 45 -1.02 17.15 11.29
N SER A 46 -0.49 18.21 10.65
CA SER A 46 0.16 18.10 9.35
C SER A 46 1.33 17.10 9.37
N SER A 47 2.17 17.15 10.41
CA SER A 47 3.25 16.17 10.59
C SER A 47 2.75 14.74 10.77
N LEU A 48 1.63 14.54 11.48
CA LEU A 48 1.03 13.23 11.65
C LEU A 48 0.45 12.70 10.33
N ARG A 49 -0.30 13.52 9.59
CA ARG A 49 -0.86 13.16 8.28
C ARG A 49 0.22 12.72 7.31
N ARG A 50 1.34 13.44 7.25
CA ARG A 50 2.50 13.04 6.43
C ARG A 50 3.06 11.68 6.83
N ARG A 51 3.32 11.45 8.13
CA ARG A 51 3.82 10.14 8.59
C ARG A 51 2.85 9.00 8.30
N GLN A 52 1.55 9.25 8.36
CA GLN A 52 0.53 8.25 8.02
C GLN A 52 0.51 7.97 6.51
N ALA A 53 0.54 9.01 5.68
CA ALA A 53 0.65 8.92 4.23
C ALA A 53 1.88 8.10 3.79
N ASP A 54 3.05 8.36 4.39
CA ASP A 54 4.28 7.62 4.08
C ASP A 54 4.16 6.12 4.40
N ARG A 55 3.56 5.79 5.56
CA ARG A 55 3.34 4.39 5.96
C ARG A 55 2.37 3.67 5.03
N ILE A 56 1.26 4.32 4.67
CA ILE A 56 0.24 3.75 3.77
C ILE A 56 0.84 3.54 2.37
N SER A 57 1.62 4.51 1.87
CA SER A 57 2.32 4.40 0.59
C SER A 57 3.34 3.26 0.59
N GLY A 58 4.10 3.10 1.67
CA GLY A 58 5.02 1.96 1.83
C GLY A 58 4.28 0.62 1.78
N GLN A 59 3.17 0.50 2.53
CA GLN A 59 2.34 -0.70 2.52
C GLN A 59 1.75 -0.98 1.13
N ALA A 60 1.30 0.04 0.40
CA ALA A 60 0.81 -0.09 -0.97
C ALA A 60 1.90 -0.63 -1.92
N GLY A 61 3.13 -0.10 -1.80
CA GLY A 61 4.29 -0.59 -2.54
C GLY A 61 4.62 -2.05 -2.25
N ASP A 62 4.55 -2.46 -0.98
CA ASP A 62 4.75 -3.84 -0.56
C ASP A 62 3.67 -4.78 -1.12
N MET A 63 2.40 -4.36 -1.12
CA MET A 63 1.29 -5.13 -1.70
C MET A 63 1.43 -5.30 -3.21
N SER A 64 1.78 -4.23 -3.93
CA SER A 64 2.03 -4.25 -5.37
C SER A 64 3.21 -5.18 -5.73
N THR A 65 4.32 -5.03 -5.01
CA THR A 65 5.51 -5.89 -5.19
C THR A 65 5.19 -7.36 -4.88
N GLY A 66 4.45 -7.61 -3.80
CA GLY A 66 4.00 -8.95 -3.43
C GLY A 66 3.12 -9.58 -4.51
N SER A 67 2.14 -8.84 -5.02
CA SER A 67 1.25 -9.26 -6.11
C SER A 67 2.04 -9.70 -7.35
N ALA A 68 3.01 -8.89 -7.79
CA ALA A 68 3.83 -9.21 -8.96
C ALA A 68 4.66 -10.50 -8.77
N ARG A 69 5.19 -10.73 -7.56
CA ARG A 69 5.94 -11.96 -7.26
C ARG A 69 5.06 -13.20 -7.27
N TYR A 70 3.83 -13.10 -6.75
CA TYR A 70 2.88 -14.21 -6.77
C TYR A 70 2.48 -14.57 -8.20
N ASP A 71 2.13 -13.58 -9.03
CA ASP A 71 1.77 -13.83 -10.43
C ASP A 71 2.92 -14.49 -11.21
N THR A 72 4.16 -14.04 -10.98
CA THR A 72 5.33 -14.66 -11.61
C THR A 72 5.50 -16.11 -11.15
N THR A 73 5.38 -16.36 -9.84
CA THR A 73 5.55 -17.70 -9.27
C THR A 73 4.47 -18.67 -9.77
N ASP A 74 3.21 -18.23 -9.82
CA ASP A 74 2.09 -19.04 -10.28
C ASP A 74 2.17 -19.28 -11.79
N GLY A 75 2.59 -18.27 -12.57
CA GLY A 75 2.83 -18.40 -14.01
C GLY A 75 3.94 -19.41 -14.33
N ASP A 76 5.13 -19.22 -13.74
CA ASP A 76 6.28 -20.13 -13.94
C ASP A 76 5.96 -21.55 -13.48
N GLY A 77 5.22 -21.70 -12.37
CA GLY A 77 4.76 -22.99 -11.87
C GLY A 77 3.77 -23.68 -12.83
N GLY A 78 2.85 -22.91 -13.40
CA GLY A 78 1.91 -23.38 -14.43
C GLY A 78 2.62 -23.89 -15.68
N ASP A 79 3.54 -23.09 -16.21
CA ASP A 79 4.34 -23.44 -17.40
C ASP A 79 5.17 -24.71 -17.19
N ALA A 80 5.76 -24.87 -16.00
CA ALA A 80 6.50 -26.08 -15.65
C ALA A 80 5.60 -27.33 -15.63
N ILE A 81 4.38 -27.24 -15.08
CA ILE A 81 3.43 -28.37 -15.08
C ILE A 81 2.99 -28.71 -16.49
N THR A 82 2.68 -27.70 -17.32
CA THR A 82 2.32 -27.91 -18.73
C THR A 82 3.44 -28.57 -19.50
N THR A 83 4.69 -28.20 -19.25
CA THR A 83 5.88 -28.78 -19.91
C THR A 83 6.12 -30.24 -19.52
N VAL A 84 5.75 -30.68 -18.30
CA VAL A 84 5.91 -32.08 -17.85
C VAL A 84 4.74 -32.97 -18.31
N SER A 85 3.58 -32.38 -18.61
CA SER A 85 2.36 -33.12 -18.95
C SER A 85 2.23 -33.47 -20.44
N VAL A 86 3.27 -33.20 -21.25
CA VAL A 86 3.34 -33.48 -22.70
C VAL A 86 4.26 -34.66 -23.03
#